data_AF-A0A7J7CRK4-F1
#
_entry.id   AF-A0A7J7CRK4-F1
#
_cell.length_a   1.000
_cell.length_b   1.000
_cell.length_c   1.000
_cell.angle_alpha   90.00
_cell.angle_beta   90.00
_cell.angle_gamma   90.00
#
_symmetry.space_group_name_H-M   'P 1'
#
loop_
_entity.id
_entity.type
_entity.pdbx_description
1 polymer ?
#
loop_
_entity_poly.entity_id
_entity_poly.type
_entity_poly.pdbx_seq_one_letter_code
_entity_poly.pdbx_strand_id
1 'polypeptide(L)'
;MPNKFGAAMALVKSDIGGNISRLDSKYQSNPSKYEHLYSMVKEEVEANTAKSGSSCTNGLLWLTRAMDFLVELFRNLLVHPEWAMSQACTDSYGKTLKKYHGWLASSSFTVMSYCS
;
A
#
# COMPACT_ATOMS: atom_id res chain seq x y z
N MET A 1 -19.67 -10.07 -10.71
CA MET A 1 -18.48 -9.18 -10.65
C MET A 1 -17.97 -8.82 -9.23
N PRO A 2 -18.73 -8.87 -8.11
CA PRO A 2 -18.22 -8.33 -6.82
C PRO A 2 -17.08 -9.12 -6.13
N ASN A 3 -16.88 -10.40 -6.45
CA ASN A 3 -16.07 -11.28 -5.58
C ASN A 3 -14.64 -11.59 -6.08
N LYS A 4 -14.16 -10.96 -7.17
CA LYS A 4 -12.80 -11.21 -7.70
C LYS A 4 -11.71 -10.29 -7.13
N PHE A 5 -12.09 -9.26 -6.37
CA PHE A 5 -11.18 -8.29 -5.76
C PHE A 5 -10.84 -8.58 -4.29
N GLY A 6 -11.56 -9.51 -3.65
CA GLY A 6 -11.79 -9.53 -2.19
C GLY A 6 -10.55 -9.43 -1.31
N ALA A 7 -9.52 -10.24 -1.57
CA ALA A 7 -8.37 -10.34 -0.68
C ALA A 7 -7.27 -9.30 -0.97
N ALA A 8 -6.86 -9.19 -2.24
CA ALA A 8 -5.81 -8.25 -2.65
C ALA A 8 -6.26 -6.80 -2.46
N MET A 9 -7.53 -6.48 -2.80
CA MET A 9 -8.08 -5.15 -2.60
C MET A 9 -8.37 -4.85 -1.13
N ALA A 10 -8.64 -5.85 -0.29
CA ALA A 10 -8.79 -5.64 1.14
C ALA A 10 -7.47 -5.23 1.80
N LEU A 11 -6.36 -5.86 1.42
CA LEU A 11 -5.02 -5.48 1.89
C LEU A 11 -4.70 -4.04 1.47
N VAL A 12 -4.89 -3.73 0.18
CA VAL A 12 -4.66 -2.39 -0.38
C VAL A 12 -5.56 -1.35 0.30
N LYS A 13 -6.84 -1.67 0.53
CA LYS A 13 -7.79 -0.78 1.21
C LYS A 13 -7.37 -0.51 2.67
N SER A 14 -6.91 -1.55 3.38
CA SER A 14 -6.44 -1.43 4.76
C SER A 14 -5.18 -0.56 4.85
N ASP A 15 -4.19 -0.81 3.99
CA ASP A 15 -2.96 -0.03 3.92
C ASP A 15 -3.23 1.43 3.55
N ILE A 16 -4.07 1.68 2.54
CA ILE A 16 -4.41 3.02 2.09
C ILE A 16 -5.18 3.77 3.19
N GLY A 17 -6.22 3.15 3.77
CA GLY A 17 -7.06 3.80 4.78
C GLY A 17 -6.29 4.19 6.04
N GLY A 18 -5.54 3.25 6.62
CA GLY A 18 -4.79 3.49 7.85
C GLY A 18 -3.67 4.52 7.68
N ASN A 19 -2.95 4.47 6.56
CA ASN A 19 -1.85 5.39 6.30
C ASN A 19 -2.37 6.81 5.98
N ILE A 20 -3.46 6.94 5.21
CA ILE A 20 -4.06 8.24 4.92
C ILE A 20 -4.61 8.89 6.18
N SER A 21 -5.37 8.17 7.02
CA SER A 21 -5.91 8.74 8.26
C SER A 21 -4.81 9.24 9.21
N ARG A 22 -3.66 8.56 9.22
CA ARG A 22 -2.49 8.98 10.00
C ARG A 22 -1.86 10.26 9.46
N LEU A 23 -1.67 10.36 8.15
CA LEU A 23 -1.15 11.56 7.49
C LEU A 23 -2.09 12.76 7.70
N ASP A 24 -3.40 12.54 7.56
CA ASP A 24 -4.41 13.57 7.82
C ASP A 24 -4.39 14.03 9.28
N SER A 25 -4.35 13.10 10.24
CA SER A 25 -4.24 13.45 11.66
C SER A 25 -3.00 14.30 11.97
N LYS A 26 -1.86 14.01 11.33
CA LYS A 26 -0.64 14.81 11.46
C LYS A 26 -0.80 16.19 10.84
N TYR A 27 -1.38 16.27 9.64
CA TYR A 27 -1.69 17.54 8.98
C TYR A 27 -2.58 18.43 9.86
N GLN A 28 -3.68 17.88 10.39
CA GLN A 28 -4.61 18.62 11.25
C GLN A 28 -3.96 19.15 12.54
N SER A 29 -2.90 18.51 13.03
CA SER A 29 -2.20 18.99 14.23
C SER A 29 -1.47 20.32 14.04
N ASN A 30 -1.02 20.63 12.81
CA ASN A 30 -0.44 21.92 12.44
C ASN A 30 -0.40 22.08 10.90
N PRO A 31 -1.49 22.57 10.28
CA PRO A 31 -1.61 22.64 8.82
C PRO A 31 -0.53 23.46 8.13
N SER A 32 -0.08 24.58 8.73
CA SER A 32 0.96 25.42 8.14
C SER A 32 2.34 24.75 8.19
N LYS A 33 2.64 23.99 9.24
CA LYS A 33 3.90 23.24 9.35
C LYS A 33 3.93 22.03 8.41
N TYR A 34 2.80 21.34 8.26
CA TYR A 34 2.69 20.07 7.55
C TYR A 34 1.96 20.18 6.21
N GLU A 35 1.96 21.36 5.59
CA GLU A 35 1.45 21.59 4.23
C GLU A 35 2.08 20.63 3.21
N HIS A 36 3.34 20.25 3.43
CA HIS A 36 4.06 19.30 2.59
C HIS A 36 4.37 18.02 3.36
N LEU A 37 4.19 16.86 2.71
CA LEU A 37 4.55 15.55 3.26
C LEU A 37 6.02 15.49 3.70
N TYR A 38 6.92 16.17 2.97
CA TYR A 38 8.33 16.26 3.32
C TYR A 38 8.56 16.86 4.71
N SER A 39 7.73 17.82 5.15
CA SER A 39 7.85 18.41 6.49
C SER A 39 7.56 17.38 7.58
N MET A 40 6.60 16.48 7.37
CA MET A 40 6.32 15.38 8.29
C MET A 40 7.50 14.41 8.36
N VAL A 41 8.06 14.05 7.20
CA VAL A 41 9.20 13.13 7.09
C VAL A 41 10.44 13.72 7.75
N LYS A 42 10.75 14.99 7.46
CA LYS A 42 11.91 15.69 8.00
C LYS A 42 11.91 15.70 9.53
N GLU A 43 10.77 16.05 10.13
CA GLU A 43 10.64 16.05 11.59
C GLU A 43 10.89 14.66 12.21
N GLU A 44 10.29 13.61 11.64
CA GLU A 44 10.45 12.26 12.17
C GLU A 44 11.87 11.69 11.96
N VAL A 45 12.56 12.11 10.91
CA VAL A 45 13.97 11.76 10.68
C VAL A 45 14.86 12.47 11.72
N GLU A 46 14.67 13.78 11.92
CA GLU A 46 15.41 14.58 12.90
C GLU A 46 15.18 14.06 14.33
N ALA A 47 13.96 13.62 14.63
CA ALA A 47 13.57 13.03 15.92
C ALA A 47 13.95 11.55 16.06
N ASN A 48 14.52 10.91 15.03
CA ASN A 48 14.79 9.46 14.99
C ASN A 48 13.56 8.55 15.22
N THR A 49 12.37 9.01 14.87
CA THR A 49 11.09 8.28 15.03
C THR A 49 10.51 7.75 13.71
N ALA A 50 11.15 8.04 12.57
CA ALA A 50 10.69 7.68 11.22
C ALA A 50 10.47 6.17 10.95
N LYS A 51 11.06 5.29 11.77
CA LYS A 51 10.91 3.82 11.64
C LYS A 51 9.84 3.24 12.55
N SER A 52 9.19 4.05 13.38
CA SER A 52 8.15 3.58 14.29
C SER A 52 6.92 3.06 13.53
N GLY A 53 6.21 2.09 14.10
CA GLY A 53 5.01 1.53 13.47
C GLY A 53 3.91 2.57 13.23
N SER A 54 3.86 3.62 14.06
CA SER A 54 2.93 4.74 13.99
C SER A 54 3.47 5.98 13.27
N SER A 55 4.67 5.91 12.68
CA SER A 55 5.27 7.04 11.95
C SER A 55 4.49 7.34 10.66
N CYS A 56 4.41 8.64 10.35
CA CYS A 56 3.90 9.15 9.07
C CYS A 56 4.85 8.80 7.92
N THR A 57 6.17 8.84 8.14
CA THR A 57 7.19 8.41 7.18
C THR A 57 7.02 6.94 6.80
N ASN A 58 6.85 6.06 7.78
CA ASN A 58 6.61 4.65 7.52
C ASN A 58 5.25 4.44 6.81
N GLY A 59 4.21 5.18 7.21
CA GLY A 59 2.91 5.13 6.54
C GLY A 59 2.98 5.59 5.07
N LEU A 60 3.73 6.67 4.79
CA LEU A 60 3.93 7.18 3.44
C LEU A 60 4.70 6.17 2.57
N LEU A 61 5.71 5.50 3.13
CA LEU A 61 6.45 4.45 2.44
C LEU A 61 5.53 3.30 1.99
N TRP A 62 4.65 2.82 2.87
CA TRP A 62 3.69 1.76 2.53
C TRP A 62 2.64 2.24 1.54
N LEU A 63 2.17 3.49 1.65
CA LEU A 63 1.26 4.09 0.69
C LEU A 63 1.87 4.15 -0.72
N THR A 64 3.14 4.57 -0.86
CA THR A 64 3.84 4.59 -2.16
C THR A 64 3.92 3.19 -2.76
N ARG A 65 4.26 2.17 -1.97
CA ARG A 65 4.32 0.78 -2.47
C ARG A 65 2.95 0.26 -2.90
N ALA A 66 1.88 0.62 -2.20
CA ALA A 66 0.51 0.29 -2.61
C ALA A 66 0.12 0.98 -3.92
N MET A 67 0.54 2.24 -4.12
CA MET A 67 0.33 2.96 -5.38
C MET A 67 1.09 2.30 -6.55
N ASP A 68 2.36 1.88 -6.35
CA ASP A 68 3.12 1.14 -7.36
C ASP A 68 2.37 -0.13 -7.81
N PHE A 69 1.78 -0.87 -6.86
CA PHE A 69 0.95 -2.03 -7.16
C PHE A 69 -0.27 -1.67 -8.01
N LEU A 70 -0.99 -0.60 -7.65
CA LEU A 70 -2.19 -0.17 -8.39
C LEU A 70 -1.85 0.27 -9.82
N VAL A 71 -0.75 0.99 -10.00
CA VAL A 71 -0.25 1.40 -11.32
C VAL A 71 0.06 0.18 -12.18
N GLU A 72 0.80 -0.80 -11.64
CA GLU A 72 1.13 -2.02 -12.37
C GLU A 72 -0.10 -2.88 -12.67
N LEU A 73 -1.07 -2.94 -11.75
CA LEU A 73 -2.35 -3.63 -11.96
C LEU A 73 -3.12 -3.02 -13.12
N PHE A 74 -3.30 -1.69 -13.14
CA PHE A 74 -3.99 -1.03 -14.23
C PHE A 74 -3.23 -1.16 -15.55
N ARG A 75 -1.90 -1.09 -15.53
CA ARG A 75 -1.07 -1.33 -16.72
C ARG A 75 -1.29 -2.73 -17.29
N ASN A 76 -1.27 -3.76 -16.44
CA ASN A 76 -1.50 -5.14 -16.85
C ASN A 76 -2.91 -5.33 -17.43
N LEU A 77 -3.94 -4.69 -16.85
CA LEU A 77 -5.30 -4.78 -17.38
C LEU A 77 -5.51 -4.08 -18.72
N LEU A 78 -4.75 -3.03 -18.99
CA LEU A 78 -4.77 -2.34 -20.27
C LEU A 78 -4.02 -3.13 -21.35
N VAL A 79 -2.88 -3.74 -21.00
CA VAL A 79 -2.03 -4.48 -21.95
C VAL A 79 -2.57 -5.89 -22.22
N HIS A 80 -3.20 -6.51 -21.24
CA HIS A 80 -3.68 -7.90 -21.28
C HIS A 80 -5.20 -7.96 -20.98
N PRO A 81 -6.07 -7.49 -21.88
CA PRO A 81 -7.51 -7.49 -21.67
C PRO A 81 -8.11 -8.91 -21.51
N GLU A 82 -7.39 -9.95 -21.96
CA GLU A 82 -7.75 -11.35 -21.84
C GLU A 82 -7.43 -11.95 -20.47
N TRP A 83 -6.59 -11.31 -19.66
CA TRP A 83 -6.21 -11.84 -18.35
C TRP A 83 -7.37 -11.82 -17.38
N ALA A 84 -7.48 -12.90 -16.61
CA ALA A 84 -8.32 -12.89 -15.43
C ALA A 84 -7.78 -11.87 -14.42
N MET A 85 -8.69 -11.24 -13.67
CA MET A 85 -8.31 -10.29 -12.60
C MET A 85 -7.29 -10.86 -11.62
N SER A 86 -7.47 -12.11 -11.21
CA SER A 86 -6.56 -12.80 -10.30
C SER A 86 -5.14 -12.86 -10.86
N GLN A 87 -4.99 -13.17 -12.16
CA GLN A 87 -3.70 -13.21 -12.83
C GLN A 87 -3.03 -11.82 -12.86
N ALA A 88 -3.76 -10.78 -13.28
CA ALA A 88 -3.25 -9.42 -13.28
C ALA A 88 -2.83 -8.94 -11.88
N CYS A 89 -3.63 -9.26 -10.85
CA CYS A 89 -3.29 -8.97 -9.46
C CYS A 89 -2.03 -9.72 -8.99
N THR A 90 -1.94 -11.03 -9.24
CA THR A 90 -0.79 -11.86 -8.80
C THR A 90 0.51 -11.40 -9.46
N ASP A 91 0.49 -11.11 -10.76
CA ASP A 91 1.66 -10.61 -11.48
C ASP A 91 2.09 -9.24 -10.95
N SER A 92 1.14 -8.30 -10.81
CA SER A 92 1.43 -6.95 -10.29
C SER A 92 1.98 -6.97 -8.88
N TYR A 93 1.42 -7.82 -8.02
CA TYR A 93 1.91 -8.04 -6.65
C TYR A 93 3.34 -8.58 -6.65
N GLY A 94 3.63 -9.54 -7.54
CA GLY A 94 4.95 -10.13 -7.71
C GLY A 94 6.01 -9.09 -8.08
N LYS A 95 5.68 -8.15 -8.98
CA LYS A 95 6.60 -7.11 -9.46
C LYS A 95 6.81 -5.96 -8.46
N THR A 96 5.86 -5.73 -7.56
CA THR A 96 5.83 -4.52 -6.72
C THR A 96 5.98 -4.83 -5.23
N LEU A 97 4.92 -5.30 -4.57
CA LEU A 97 4.79 -5.42 -3.12
C LEU A 97 5.51 -6.64 -2.54
N LYS A 98 5.62 -7.74 -3.29
CA LYS A 98 6.10 -9.04 -2.77
C LYS A 98 7.44 -8.96 -2.02
N LYS A 99 8.39 -8.18 -2.52
CA LYS A 99 9.73 -7.99 -1.91
C LYS A 99 9.70 -7.35 -0.52
N TYR A 100 8.64 -6.64 -0.17
CA TYR A 100 8.53 -5.89 1.08
C TYR A 100 7.78 -6.63 2.19
N HIS A 101 7.02 -7.67 1.85
CA HIS A 101 6.19 -8.41 2.80
C HIS A 101 6.91 -9.55 3.54
N GLY A 102 8.18 -9.88 3.22
CA GLY A 102 8.94 -10.93 3.89
C GLY A 102 8.32 -12.34 3.79
N TRP A 103 8.96 -13.35 4.41
CA TRP A 103 8.47 -14.75 4.42
C TRP A 103 7.26 -14.96 5.36
N LEU A 104 7.07 -14.11 6.37
CA LEU A 104 5.98 -14.20 7.36
C LEU A 104 4.64 -13.61 6.91
N ALA A 105 4.59 -12.92 5.76
CA ALA A 105 3.33 -12.60 5.09
C ALA A 105 2.79 -13.78 4.25
N SER A 106 3.33 -14.99 4.43
CA SER A 106 2.83 -16.22 3.81
C SER A 106 1.38 -16.54 4.21
N SER A 107 0.91 -16.06 5.37
CA SER A 107 -0.49 -16.18 5.81
C SER A 107 -1.47 -15.39 4.91
N SER A 108 -1.01 -14.29 4.31
CA SER A 108 -1.78 -13.55 3.30
C SER A 108 -1.81 -14.29 1.94
N PHE A 109 -0.89 -15.23 1.74
CA PHE A 109 -0.82 -16.06 0.54
C PHE A 109 -1.87 -17.19 0.55
N THR A 110 -2.23 -17.72 1.73
CA THR A 110 -3.33 -18.69 1.85
C THR A 110 -4.65 -18.08 1.35
N VAL A 111 -4.87 -16.78 1.59
CA VAL A 111 -6.08 -16.07 1.13
C VAL A 111 -6.09 -15.86 -0.39
N MET A 112 -4.91 -15.72 -1.04
CA MET A 112 -4.83 -15.62 -2.50
C MET A 112 -5.11 -16.96 -3.21
N SER A 113 -4.87 -18.09 -2.54
CA SER A 113 -5.14 -19.44 -3.05
C SER A 113 -6.62 -19.86 -2.97
N TYR A 114 -7.46 -19.18 -2.17
CA TYR A 114 -8.91 -19.46 -2.09
C TYR A 114 -9.74 -18.78 -3.19
N CYS A 115 -9.11 -18.08 -4.14
CA CYS A 115 -9.74 -17.60 -5.37
C CYS A 115 -9.43 -18.53 -6.57
N SER A 116 -9.49 -19.85 -6.32
CA SER A 116 -9.55 -20.89 -7.37
C SER A 116 -10.99 -21.12 -7.79
#